data_AF-A0A376BUT7-F1
#
_entry.id   AF-A0A376BUT7-F1
#
_cell.length_a   1.000
_cell.length_b   1.000
_cell.length_c   1.000
_cell.angle_alpha   90.00
_cell.angle_beta   90.00
_cell.angle_gamma   90.00
#
_symmetry.space_group_name_H-M   'P 1'
#
loop_
_entity.id
_entity.type
_entity.pdbx_description
1 polymer ?
#
loop_
_entity_poly.entity_id
_entity_poly.type
_entity_poly.pdbx_seq_one_letter_code
_entity_poly.pdbx_strand_id
1 'polypeptide(L)'
;MMWLIKYRFQAAIALLLIAAAWTLGYGMARSVYQNKISSLKAAHIAQLLQHEQQAKQQFQAALSEQQKWQQFAQQQSIQIAQMQQKLDAQAAQQQKEIPNVIQKDNSGGITFNGLGNDGLRHYRKSLGYTD
;
A
#
# COMPACT_ATOMS: atom_id res chain seq x y z
N MET A 1 18.66 63.12 -67.71
CA MET A 1 18.92 62.77 -66.29
C MET A 1 17.71 62.17 -65.56
N MET A 2 16.45 62.47 -65.92
CA MET A 2 15.26 62.01 -65.16
C MET A 2 14.96 60.50 -65.28
N TRP A 3 15.44 59.81 -66.32
CA TRP A 3 15.20 58.38 -66.55
C TRP A 3 16.06 57.46 -65.65
N LEU A 4 17.34 57.81 -65.42
CA LEU A 4 18.23 57.06 -64.53
C LEU A 4 17.79 57.09 -63.06
N ILE A 5 17.18 58.20 -62.62
CA ILE A 5 16.69 58.34 -61.24
C ILE A 5 15.49 57.41 -60.99
N LYS A 6 14.59 57.27 -61.96
CA LYS A 6 13.43 56.35 -61.86
C LYS A 6 13.86 54.89 -61.65
N TYR A 7 14.85 54.41 -62.39
CA TYR A 7 15.35 53.04 -62.25
C TYR A 7 16.06 52.79 -60.92
N ARG A 8 16.77 53.79 -60.39
CA ARG A 8 17.41 53.69 -59.07
C ARG A 8 16.38 53.61 -57.93
N PHE A 9 15.27 54.35 -58.03
CA PHE A 9 14.17 54.24 -57.08
C PHE A 9 13.46 52.88 -57.16
N GLN A 10 13.21 52.36 -58.37
CA GLN A 10 12.62 51.03 -58.53
C GLN A 10 13.52 49.92 -57.97
N ALA A 11 14.84 50.00 -58.20
CA ALA A 11 15.79 49.05 -57.62
C ALA A 11 15.84 49.13 -56.08
N ALA A 12 15.77 50.33 -55.50
CA ALA A 12 15.73 50.51 -54.06
C ALA A 12 14.45 49.92 -53.43
N ILE A 13 13.29 50.12 -54.06
CA ILE A 13 12.02 49.55 -53.61
C ILE A 13 12.05 48.01 -53.69
N ALA A 14 12.59 47.46 -54.78
CA ALA A 14 12.71 46.00 -54.94
C ALA A 14 13.59 45.37 -53.85
N LEU A 15 14.73 46.00 -53.53
CA LEU A 15 15.60 45.54 -52.43
C LEU A 15 14.91 45.61 -51.07
N LEU A 16 14.13 46.66 -50.82
CA LEU A 16 13.40 46.85 -49.56
C LEU A 16 12.30 45.77 -49.39
N LEU A 17 11.60 45.43 -50.48
CA LEU A 17 10.60 44.35 -50.48
C LEU A 17 11.22 42.97 -50.21
N ILE A 18 12.39 42.69 -50.79
CA ILE A 18 13.12 41.44 -50.53
C ILE A 18 13.55 41.36 -49.06
N ALA A 19 14.09 42.44 -48.51
CA ALA A 19 14.49 42.50 -47.10
C ALA A 19 13.29 42.34 -46.14
N ALA A 20 12.15 42.97 -46.47
CA ALA A 20 10.91 42.83 -45.71
C ALA A 20 10.36 41.40 -45.76
N ALA A 21 10.36 40.76 -46.93
CA ALA A 21 9.92 39.38 -47.08
C ALA A 21 10.81 38.41 -46.27
N TRP A 22 12.13 38.64 -46.26
CA TRP A 22 13.08 37.79 -45.53
C TRP A 22 12.91 37.91 -44.00
N THR A 23 12.74 39.14 -43.50
CA THR A 23 12.55 39.40 -42.06
C THR A 23 11.21 38.89 -41.53
N LEU A 24 10.13 39.10 -42.29
CA LEU A 24 8.80 38.58 -41.95
C LEU A 24 8.76 37.04 -41.98
N GLY A 25 9.36 36.42 -43.00
CA GLY A 25 9.45 34.97 -43.10
C GLY A 25 10.22 34.35 -41.93
N TYR A 26 11.35 34.95 -41.53
CA TYR A 26 12.15 34.49 -40.41
C TYR A 26 11.43 34.65 -39.06
N GLY A 27 10.75 35.79 -38.84
CA GLY A 27 9.97 36.04 -37.64
C GLY A 27 8.83 35.04 -37.47
N MET A 28 8.07 34.79 -38.54
CA MET A 28 6.95 33.86 -38.53
C MET A 28 7.40 32.41 -38.34
N ALA A 29 8.49 31.99 -39.01
CA ALA A 29 9.08 30.67 -38.79
C ALA A 29 9.49 30.49 -37.33
N ARG A 30 10.19 31.48 -36.74
CA ARG A 30 10.63 31.44 -35.34
C ARG A 30 9.46 31.29 -34.37
N SER A 31 8.37 32.04 -34.55
CA SER A 31 7.19 31.92 -33.69
C SER A 31 6.53 30.54 -33.81
N VAL A 32 6.43 29.98 -35.01
CA VAL A 32 5.86 28.64 -35.21
C VAL A 32 6.72 27.58 -34.53
N TYR A 33 8.04 27.65 -34.65
CA TYR A 33 8.94 26.72 -33.95
C TYR A 33 8.88 26.87 -32.43
N GLN A 34 8.83 28.10 -31.91
CA GLN A 34 8.69 28.33 -30.46
C GLN A 34 7.37 27.81 -29.91
N ASN A 35 6.27 27.98 -30.65
CA ASN A 35 4.97 27.44 -30.27
C ASN A 35 4.96 25.91 -30.30
N LYS A 36 5.58 25.28 -31.30
CA LYS A 36 5.73 23.82 -31.35
C LYS A 36 6.59 23.29 -30.21
N ILE A 37 7.70 23.96 -29.90
CA ILE A 37 8.60 23.55 -28.80
C ILE A 37 7.89 23.70 -27.46
N SER A 38 7.17 24.80 -27.23
CA SER A 38 6.42 25.01 -25.99
C SER A 38 5.26 24.01 -25.84
N SER A 39 4.52 23.70 -26.91
CA SER A 39 3.48 22.68 -26.87
C SER A 39 4.04 21.28 -26.58
N LEU A 40 5.18 20.93 -27.18
CA LEU A 40 5.87 19.66 -26.91
C LEU A 40 6.34 19.57 -25.46
N LYS A 41 6.92 20.65 -24.93
CA LYS A 41 7.33 20.72 -23.51
C LYS A 41 6.13 20.58 -22.58
N ALA A 42 5.03 21.27 -22.87
CA ALA A 42 3.81 21.19 -22.07
C ALA A 42 3.23 19.77 -22.08
N ALA A 43 3.19 19.11 -23.25
CA ALA A 43 2.74 17.72 -23.37
C ALA A 43 3.64 16.76 -22.57
N HIS A 44 4.96 16.93 -22.65
CA HIS A 44 5.91 16.12 -21.90
C HIS A 44 5.77 16.30 -20.37
N ILE A 45 5.59 17.55 -19.90
CA ILE A 45 5.36 17.82 -18.48
C ILE A 45 4.03 17.20 -18.02
N ALA A 46 2.98 17.29 -18.83
CA ALA A 46 1.69 16.68 -18.52
C ALA A 46 1.79 15.14 -18.44
N GLN A 47 2.53 14.50 -19.36
CA GLN A 47 2.80 13.07 -19.30
C GLN A 47 3.58 12.68 -18.05
N LEU A 48 4.63 13.44 -17.71
CA LEU A 48 5.43 13.18 -16.50
C LEU A 48 4.58 13.27 -15.23
N LEU A 49 3.74 14.31 -15.12
CA LEU A 49 2.79 14.46 -14.01
C LEU A 49 1.80 13.30 -13.92
N GLN A 50 1.28 12.82 -15.05
CA GLN A 50 0.38 11.67 -15.08
C GLN A 50 1.09 10.38 -14.61
N HIS A 51 2.32 10.14 -15.07
CA HIS A 51 3.12 9.01 -14.62
C HIS A 51 3.42 9.07 -13.12
N GLU A 52 3.79 10.23 -12.59
CA GLU A 52 4.00 10.42 -11.16
C GLU A 52 2.72 10.20 -10.34
N GLN A 53 1.58 10.69 -10.82
CA GLN A 53 0.28 10.49 -10.17
C GLN A 53 -0.12 9.02 -10.15
N GLN A 54 0.04 8.31 -11.28
CA GLN A 54 -0.23 6.88 -11.35
C GLN A 54 0.70 6.08 -10.42
N ALA A 55 1.99 6.40 -10.40
CA ALA A 55 2.94 5.76 -9.50
C ALA A 55 2.57 6.01 -8.02
N LYS A 56 2.16 7.24 -7.67
CA LYS A 56 1.69 7.57 -6.31
C LYS A 56 0.42 6.80 -5.95
N GLN A 57 -0.53 6.69 -6.87
CA GLN A 57 -1.76 5.92 -6.65
C GLN A 57 -1.46 4.43 -6.43
N GLN A 58 -0.60 3.84 -7.27
CA GLN A 58 -0.18 2.45 -7.11
C GLN A 58 0.53 2.23 -5.78
N PHE A 59 1.43 3.14 -5.39
CA PHE A 59 2.13 3.07 -4.11
C PHE A 59 1.17 3.18 -2.92
N GLN A 60 0.22 4.11 -2.96
CA GLN A 60 -0.81 4.24 -1.92
C GLN A 60 -1.71 3.00 -1.82
N ALA A 61 -2.11 2.43 -2.96
CA ALA A 61 -2.89 1.20 -2.99
C ALA A 61 -2.12 0.05 -2.34
N ALA A 62 -0.86 -0.15 -2.73
CA ALA A 62 0.01 -1.19 -2.16
C ALA A 62 0.25 -0.98 -0.67
N LEU A 63 0.48 0.26 -0.22
CA LEU A 63 0.65 0.58 1.20
C LEU A 63 -0.63 0.27 1.99
N SER A 64 -1.80 0.61 1.45
CA SER A 64 -3.09 0.32 2.09
C SER A 64 -3.34 -1.18 2.24
N GLU A 65 -2.94 -1.96 1.25
CA GLU A 65 -3.05 -3.42 1.28
C GLU A 65 -2.08 -4.02 2.31
N GLN A 66 -0.83 -3.56 2.32
CA GLN A 66 0.15 -3.98 3.32
C GLN A 66 -0.33 -3.69 4.75
N GLN A 67 -0.89 -2.49 4.99
CA GLN A 67 -1.44 -2.12 6.29
C GLN A 67 -2.61 -3.03 6.72
N LYS A 68 -3.52 -3.36 5.79
CA LYS A 68 -4.61 -4.31 6.08
C LYS A 68 -4.08 -5.67 6.50
N TRP A 69 -3.10 -6.22 5.77
CA TRP A 69 -2.49 -7.51 6.12
C TRP A 69 -1.74 -7.47 7.44
N GLN A 70 -1.03 -6.39 7.75
CA GLN A 70 -0.37 -6.20 9.04
C GLN A 70 -1.36 -6.14 10.20
N GLN A 71 -2.45 -5.39 10.05
CA GLN A 71 -3.50 -5.29 11.07
C GLN A 71 -4.18 -6.66 11.28
N PHE A 72 -4.47 -7.38 10.20
CA PHE A 72 -5.05 -8.72 10.27
C PHE A 72 -4.11 -9.70 10.98
N ALA A 73 -2.82 -9.68 10.65
CA ALA A 73 -1.81 -10.50 11.30
C ALA A 73 -1.68 -10.17 12.79
N GLN A 74 -1.63 -8.87 13.16
CA GLN A 74 -1.59 -8.45 14.56
C GLN A 74 -2.83 -8.92 15.35
N GLN A 75 -4.02 -8.77 14.78
CA GLN A 75 -5.25 -9.24 15.41
C GLN A 75 -5.22 -10.74 15.65
N GLN A 76 -4.78 -11.53 14.67
CA GLN A 76 -4.59 -12.97 14.87
C GLN A 76 -3.55 -13.28 15.93
N SER A 77 -2.40 -12.60 15.92
CA SER A 77 -1.36 -12.81 16.93
C SER A 77 -1.88 -12.53 18.34
N ILE A 78 -2.68 -11.47 18.52
CA ILE A 78 -3.31 -11.16 19.81
C ILE A 78 -4.30 -12.26 20.20
N GLN A 79 -5.15 -12.73 19.29
CA GLN A 79 -6.11 -13.81 19.56
C GLN A 79 -5.40 -15.11 19.94
N ILE A 80 -4.34 -15.46 19.23
CA ILE A 80 -3.51 -16.64 19.53
C ILE A 80 -2.87 -16.49 20.90
N ALA A 81 -2.29 -15.33 21.21
CA ALA A 81 -1.69 -15.07 22.52
C ALA A 81 -2.72 -15.17 23.66
N GLN A 82 -3.92 -14.63 23.45
CA GLN A 82 -5.02 -14.75 24.42
C GLN A 82 -5.51 -16.19 24.59
N MET A 83 -5.61 -16.96 23.51
CA MET A 83 -5.95 -18.38 23.58
C MET A 83 -4.87 -19.17 24.32
N GLN A 84 -3.60 -18.92 24.02
CA GLN A 84 -2.49 -19.57 24.71
C GLN A 84 -2.53 -19.28 26.21
N GLN A 85 -2.75 -18.02 26.63
CA GLN A 85 -2.91 -17.69 28.05
C GLN A 85 -4.08 -18.41 28.71
N LYS A 86 -5.22 -18.53 28.01
CA LYS A 86 -6.37 -19.29 28.53
C LYS A 86 -6.06 -20.79 28.66
N LEU A 87 -5.38 -21.36 27.67
CA LEU A 87 -4.94 -22.76 27.71
C LEU A 87 -3.96 -23.01 28.84
N ASP A 88 -2.97 -22.14 29.03
CA ASP A 88 -1.99 -22.24 30.12
C ASP A 88 -2.67 -22.13 31.49
N ALA A 89 -3.62 -21.21 31.65
CA ALA A 89 -4.39 -21.07 32.88
C ALA A 89 -5.27 -22.30 33.17
N GLN A 90 -5.93 -22.86 32.14
CA GLN A 90 -6.71 -24.09 32.27
C GLN A 90 -5.83 -25.30 32.60
N ALA A 91 -4.68 -25.44 31.94
CA ALA A 91 -3.72 -26.50 32.22
C ALA A 91 -3.19 -26.41 33.66
N ALA A 92 -2.83 -25.21 34.12
CA ALA A 92 -2.39 -24.99 35.50
C ALA A 92 -3.48 -25.29 36.53
N GLN A 93 -4.74 -24.96 36.23
CA GLN A 93 -5.87 -25.29 37.10
C GLN A 93 -6.13 -26.81 37.15
N GLN A 94 -6.15 -27.48 36.00
CA GLN A 94 -6.29 -28.94 35.92
C GLN A 94 -5.15 -29.65 36.66
N GLN A 95 -3.91 -29.17 36.53
CA GLN A 95 -2.76 -29.73 37.24
C GLN A 95 -2.87 -29.60 38.78
N LYS A 96 -3.58 -28.59 39.29
CA LYS A 96 -3.89 -28.43 40.72
C LYS A 96 -5.09 -29.27 41.16
N GLU A 97 -6.08 -29.45 40.29
CA GLU A 97 -7.29 -30.23 40.59
C GLU A 97 -6.99 -31.72 40.67
N ILE A 98 -6.12 -32.27 39.80
CA ILE A 98 -5.79 -33.70 39.77
C ILE A 98 -5.26 -34.22 41.13
N PRO A 99 -4.22 -33.63 41.77
CA PRO A 99 -3.75 -34.07 43.09
C PRO A 99 -4.80 -33.93 44.18
N ASN A 100 -5.63 -32.88 44.12
CA ASN A 100 -6.71 -32.66 45.08
C ASN A 100 -7.78 -33.76 45.00
N VAL A 101 -8.14 -34.18 43.79
CA VAL A 101 -9.10 -35.27 43.57
C VAL A 101 -8.51 -36.61 44.05
N ILE A 102 -7.23 -36.87 43.77
CA ILE A 102 -6.51 -38.05 44.27
C ILE A 102 -6.41 -38.04 45.80
N GLN A 103 -6.19 -36.87 46.41
CA GLN A 103 -6.13 -36.75 47.87
C GLN A 103 -7.50 -36.99 48.50
N LYS A 104 -8.59 -36.54 47.89
CA LYS A 104 -9.96 -36.86 48.31
C LYS A 104 -10.25 -38.35 48.23
N ASP A 105 -9.88 -39.00 47.12
CA ASP A 105 -10.04 -40.45 46.95
C ASP A 105 -9.32 -41.25 48.06
N ASN A 106 -8.19 -40.74 48.57
CA ASN A 106 -7.40 -41.39 49.62
C ASN A 106 -7.75 -40.94 51.06
N SER A 107 -8.62 -39.94 51.24
CA SER A 107 -8.94 -39.36 52.56
C SER A 107 -9.84 -40.22 53.45
N GLY A 108 -10.46 -41.27 52.89
CA GLY A 108 -11.36 -42.20 53.58
C GLY A 108 -10.67 -43.37 54.31
N GLY A 109 -9.35 -43.34 54.48
CA GLY A 109 -8.58 -44.43 55.13
C GLY A 109 -8.31 -45.65 54.24
N ILE A 110 -8.72 -45.61 52.97
CA ILE A 110 -8.43 -46.62 51.95
C ILE A 110 -7.51 -45.95 50.92
N THR A 111 -6.28 -46.44 50.81
CA THR A 111 -5.34 -45.98 49.77
C THR A 111 -5.67 -46.68 48.46
N PHE A 112 -6.18 -45.93 47.48
CA PHE A 112 -6.44 -46.48 46.14
C PHE A 112 -5.15 -46.43 45.31
N ASN A 113 -4.69 -47.59 44.81
CA ASN A 113 -3.59 -47.71 43.84
C ASN A 113 -3.99 -47.29 42.40
N GLY A 114 -5.11 -46.59 42.23
CA GLY A 114 -5.69 -46.16 40.96
C GLY A 114 -6.66 -44.98 41.14
N LEU A 115 -7.45 -44.66 40.12
CA LEU A 115 -8.49 -43.62 40.23
C LEU A 115 -9.62 -44.12 41.14
N GLY A 116 -9.88 -43.42 42.25
CA GLY A 116 -11.03 -43.67 43.11
C GLY A 116 -12.31 -43.09 42.51
N ASN A 117 -13.38 -43.05 43.32
CA ASN A 117 -14.71 -42.69 42.82
C ASN A 117 -14.79 -41.21 42.39
N ASP A 118 -14.10 -40.30 43.07
CA ASP A 118 -14.03 -38.90 42.67
C ASP A 118 -13.10 -38.70 41.46
N GLY A 119 -11.99 -39.45 41.37
CA GLY A 119 -11.12 -39.48 40.19
C GLY A 119 -11.81 -39.97 38.91
N LEU A 120 -12.61 -41.05 39.01
CA LEU A 120 -13.43 -41.57 37.91
C LEU A 120 -14.49 -40.56 37.46
N ARG A 121 -15.17 -39.88 38.40
CA ARG A 121 -16.16 -38.85 38.09
C ARG A 121 -15.50 -37.63 37.42
N HIS A 122 -14.31 -37.23 37.87
CA HIS A 122 -13.55 -36.15 37.25
C HIS A 122 -13.08 -36.51 35.83
N TYR A 123 -12.64 -37.75 35.59
CA TYR A 123 -12.23 -38.25 34.28
C TYR A 123 -13.41 -38.37 33.30
N ARG A 124 -14.57 -38.88 33.76
CA ARG A 124 -15.78 -38.90 32.92
C ARG A 124 -16.20 -37.50 32.52
N LYS A 125 -16.17 -36.56 33.47
CA LYS A 125 -16.50 -35.16 33.23
C LYS A 125 -15.53 -34.49 32.24
N SER A 126 -14.23 -34.79 32.29
CA SER A 126 -13.25 -34.24 31.34
C SER A 126 -13.42 -34.80 29.92
N LEU A 127 -13.95 -36.02 29.80
CA LEU A 127 -14.33 -36.64 28.52
C LEU A 127 -15.72 -36.20 28.00
N GLY A 128 -16.43 -35.33 28.72
CA GLY A 128 -17.75 -34.85 28.32
C GLY A 128 -18.90 -35.78 28.70
N TYR A 129 -18.64 -36.87 29.44
CA TYR A 129 -19.70 -37.66 30.05
C TYR A 129 -20.20 -36.90 31.28
N THR A 130 -21.41 -36.38 31.17
CA THR A 130 -22.17 -35.87 32.32
C THR A 130 -22.98 -37.05 32.85
N ASP A 131 -22.93 -37.30 34.16
CA ASP A 131 -23.56 -38.47 34.81
C ASP A 131 -25.02 -38.71 34.35
#